data_AF-A0A5C4TB24-F1
#
_entry.id   AF-A0A5C4TB24-F1
#
_cell.length_a   1.000
_cell.length_b   1.000
_cell.length_c   1.000
_cell.angle_alpha   90.00
_cell.angle_beta   90.00
_cell.angle_gamma   90.00
#
_symmetry.space_group_name_H-M   'P 1'
#
loop_
_entity.id
_entity.type
_entity.pdbx_description
1 polymer ?
#
loop_
_entity_poly.entity_id
_entity_poly.type
_entity_poly.pdbx_seq_one_letter_code
_entity_poly.pdbx_strand_id
1 'polypeptide(L)'
;MPMIDIFHDGIPNDAASWRCNRAVEERIGSIARLKPDWVSSYIYYHYQTQEESPDSFNSTYMIGLLSRLLFSYYELPASVNDPKRIGKLETKLSPGSWHAVMQPHFEPWEGAPEDQCLWSRMELLL
;
A
#
# COMPACT_ATOMS: atom_id res chain seq x y z
N MET A 1 -6.10 16.01 12.36
CA MET A 1 -5.76 14.61 12.72
C MET A 1 -4.61 14.17 11.85
N PRO A 2 -3.59 13.49 12.40
CA PRO A 2 -2.50 12.93 11.60
C PRO A 2 -3.02 11.78 10.71
N MET A 3 -2.30 11.50 9.63
CA MET A 3 -2.51 10.31 8.81
C MET A 3 -2.00 9.08 9.60
N ILE A 4 -2.83 8.05 9.70
CA ILE A 4 -2.48 6.77 10.32
C ILE A 4 -1.68 5.96 9.31
N ASP A 5 -0.54 5.44 9.73
CA ASP A 5 0.25 4.50 8.93
C ASP A 5 -0.41 3.11 8.94
N ILE A 6 -0.60 2.51 7.76
CA ILE A 6 -1.34 1.25 7.58
C ILE A 6 -0.44 0.15 7.03
N PHE A 7 0.40 0.48 6.06
CA PHE A 7 1.15 -0.53 5.32
C PHE A 7 2.42 0.04 4.71
N HIS A 8 3.46 -0.78 4.74
CA HIS A 8 4.72 -0.62 4.05
C HIS A 8 5.14 -2.00 3.53
N ASP A 9 5.28 -2.16 2.21
CA ASP A 9 5.80 -3.43 1.68
C ASP A 9 7.26 -3.58 2.11
N GLY A 10 8.10 -2.59 1.78
CA GLY A 10 9.47 -2.49 2.25
C GLY A 10 9.63 -1.39 3.30
N ILE A 11 10.67 -1.55 4.13
CA ILE A 11 11.16 -0.51 5.03
C ILE A 11 12.61 -0.23 4.62
N PRO A 12 13.01 1.05 4.44
CA PRO A 12 14.40 1.36 4.15
C PRO A 12 15.30 0.89 5.28
N ASN A 13 16.38 0.19 4.91
CA ASN A 13 17.44 -0.17 5.85
C ASN A 13 18.19 1.10 6.32
N ASP A 14 18.35 2.09 5.43
CA ASP A 14 18.88 3.41 5.76
C ASP A 14 18.39 4.50 4.77
N ALA A 15 18.61 5.78 5.11
CA ALA A 15 18.15 6.90 4.28
C ALA A 15 18.87 6.99 2.92
N ALA A 16 20.08 6.44 2.81
CA ALA A 16 20.81 6.39 1.55
C ALA A 16 20.26 5.25 0.68
N SER A 17 19.89 4.10 1.24
CA SER A 17 19.34 2.95 0.51
C SER A 17 18.05 3.29 -0.24
N TRP A 18 17.27 4.27 0.23
CA TRP A 18 16.05 4.75 -0.45
C TRP A 18 16.31 5.78 -1.55
N ARG A 19 17.42 6.53 -1.49
CA ARG A 19 17.77 7.59 -2.45
C ARG A 19 18.90 7.20 -3.41
N CYS A 20 19.53 6.05 -3.19
CA CYS A 20 20.67 5.59 -3.95
C CYS A 20 20.25 5.15 -5.36
N ASN A 21 20.81 5.81 -6.37
CA ASN A 21 21.09 5.38 -7.74
C ASN A 21 20.01 4.63 -8.56
N ARG A 22 18.78 4.57 -8.06
CA ARG A 22 17.61 4.05 -8.75
C ARG A 22 17.05 5.16 -9.62
N ALA A 23 17.01 4.91 -10.93
CA ALA A 23 16.23 5.76 -11.83
C ALA A 23 14.75 5.58 -11.47
N VAL A 24 14.15 6.61 -10.87
CA VAL A 24 12.71 6.67 -10.66
C VAL A 24 12.10 7.26 -11.91
N GLU A 25 11.43 6.41 -12.68
CA GLU A 25 10.76 6.80 -13.92
C GLU A 25 9.39 7.41 -13.62
N GLU A 26 8.67 6.85 -12.65
CA GLU A 26 7.32 7.28 -12.32
C GLU A 26 7.07 7.26 -10.82
N ARG A 27 6.30 8.25 -10.34
CA ARG A 27 5.79 8.34 -8.97
C ARG A 27 4.28 8.30 -9.04
N ILE A 28 3.69 7.30 -8.40
CA ILE A 28 2.26 7.06 -8.47
C ILE A 28 1.70 7.23 -7.06
N GLY A 29 0.92 8.29 -6.88
CA GLY A 29 0.05 8.47 -5.73
C GLY A 29 -1.39 8.18 -6.14
N SER A 30 -2.14 7.47 -5.30
CA SER A 30 -3.54 7.17 -5.55
C SER A 30 -4.36 7.32 -4.28
N ILE A 31 -5.65 7.61 -4.42
CA ILE A 31 -6.60 7.71 -3.31
C ILE A 31 -7.77 6.75 -3.48
N ALA A 32 -8.24 6.22 -2.36
CA ALA A 32 -9.43 5.39 -2.28
C ALA A 32 -10.28 5.77 -1.06
N ARG A 33 -11.57 5.41 -1.09
CA ARG A 33 -12.49 5.63 0.03
C ARG A 33 -12.73 4.32 0.77
N LEU A 34 -12.48 4.32 2.07
CA LEU A 34 -12.70 3.20 2.97
C LEU A 34 -14.08 3.31 3.65
N LYS A 35 -14.83 2.21 3.67
CA LYS A 35 -16.06 2.12 4.44
C LYS A 35 -15.73 2.11 5.94
N PRO A 36 -16.41 2.89 6.79
CA PRO A 36 -16.08 3.01 8.21
C PRO A 36 -16.09 1.67 8.95
N ASP A 37 -17.06 0.81 8.64
CA ASP A 37 -17.25 -0.49 9.31
C ASP A 37 -16.18 -1.53 8.93
N TRP A 38 -15.36 -1.23 7.92
CA TRP A 38 -14.34 -2.13 7.38
C TRP A 38 -12.91 -1.70 7.73
N VAL A 39 -12.74 -0.60 8.50
CA VAL A 39 -11.41 -0.06 8.82
C VAL A 39 -10.54 -1.09 9.54
N SER A 40 -11.08 -1.74 10.57
CA SER A 40 -10.31 -2.68 11.39
C SER A 40 -9.83 -3.91 10.60
N SER A 41 -10.68 -4.48 9.75
CA SER A 41 -10.29 -5.62 8.91
C SER A 41 -9.28 -5.23 7.84
N TYR A 42 -9.43 -4.04 7.25
CA TYR A 42 -8.47 -3.52 6.28
C TYR A 42 -7.06 -3.44 6.88
N ILE A 43 -6.97 -2.83 8.07
CA ILE A 43 -5.71 -2.70 8.82
C ILE A 43 -5.15 -4.07 9.17
N TYR A 44 -5.99 -4.97 9.69
CA TYR A 44 -5.59 -6.33 10.04
C TYR A 44 -4.97 -7.07 8.86
N TYR A 45 -5.64 -7.10 7.71
CA TYR A 45 -5.14 -7.83 6.54
C TYR A 45 -3.84 -7.24 5.99
N HIS A 46 -3.69 -5.91 6.00
CA HIS A 46 -2.46 -5.27 5.56
C HIS A 46 -1.31 -5.55 6.51
N TYR A 47 -1.53 -5.48 7.82
CA TYR A 47 -0.52 -5.88 8.81
C TYR A 47 -0.14 -7.36 8.66
N GLN A 48 -1.12 -8.24 8.45
CA GLN A 48 -0.89 -9.67 8.25
C GLN A 48 0.04 -9.93 7.07
N THR A 49 -0.29 -9.40 5.88
CA THR A 49 0.53 -9.58 4.67
C THR A 49 1.90 -8.95 4.82
N GLN A 50 1.97 -7.75 5.40
CA GLN A 50 3.22 -7.04 5.64
C GLN A 50 4.19 -7.86 6.49
N GLU A 51 3.70 -8.53 7.53
CA GLU A 51 4.55 -9.26 8.46
C GLU A 51 4.74 -10.73 8.11
N GLU A 52 3.89 -11.33 7.27
CA GLU A 52 4.11 -12.69 6.74
C GLU A 52 4.97 -12.71 5.47
N SER A 53 4.93 -11.63 4.67
CA SER A 53 5.61 -11.54 3.38
C SER A 53 6.11 -10.12 3.09
N PRO A 54 7.00 -9.59 3.94
CA PRO A 54 7.56 -8.26 3.74
C PRO A 54 8.33 -8.16 2.42
N ASP A 55 8.26 -6.97 1.82
CA ASP A 55 9.05 -6.55 0.67
C ASP A 55 8.91 -7.53 -0.50
N SER A 56 7.66 -7.87 -0.80
CA SER A 56 7.30 -8.91 -1.73
C SER A 56 7.05 -8.40 -3.14
N PHE A 57 6.81 -7.09 -3.32
CA PHE A 57 6.48 -6.53 -4.63
C PHE A 57 7.08 -5.16 -4.94
N ASN A 58 7.05 -4.20 -4.01
CA ASN A 58 7.59 -2.86 -4.21
C ASN A 58 7.94 -2.20 -2.87
N SER A 59 9.23 -2.13 -2.57
CA SER A 59 9.83 -1.51 -1.38
C SER A 59 9.42 -0.05 -1.08
N THR A 60 8.84 0.66 -2.05
CA THR A 60 8.32 2.02 -1.87
C THR A 60 6.81 2.08 -1.66
N TYR A 61 6.10 0.95 -1.82
CA TYR A 61 4.66 0.92 -1.69
C TYR A 61 4.24 1.07 -0.23
N MET A 62 3.48 2.14 0.03
CA MET A 62 2.96 2.46 1.34
C MET A 62 1.49 2.86 1.25
N ILE A 63 0.76 2.69 2.36
CA ILE A 63 -0.62 3.12 2.50
C ILE A 63 -0.78 3.87 3.82
N GLY A 64 -1.37 5.05 3.76
CA GLY A 64 -1.82 5.82 4.91
C GLY A 64 -3.33 6.06 4.90
N LEU A 65 -3.92 6.27 6.07
CA LEU A 65 -5.35 6.53 6.26
C LEU A 65 -5.57 7.89 6.93
N LEU A 66 -6.34 8.76 6.28
CA LEU A 66 -6.83 10.01 6.87
C LEU A 66 -8.36 10.01 6.89
N SER A 67 -8.93 9.83 8.08
CA SER A 67 -10.38 9.66 8.29
C SER A 67 -10.92 8.46 7.51
N ARG A 68 -11.41 8.66 6.28
CA ARG A 68 -11.94 7.63 5.39
C ARG A 68 -11.17 7.53 4.07
N LEU A 69 -10.16 8.37 3.88
CA LEU A 69 -9.35 8.41 2.67
C LEU A 69 -8.09 7.60 2.88
N LEU A 70 -7.93 6.58 2.05
CA LEU A 70 -6.65 5.89 1.90
C LEU A 70 -5.83 6.65 0.87
N PHE A 71 -4.57 6.88 1.20
CA PHE A 71 -3.56 7.34 0.27
C PHE A 71 -2.57 6.20 0.07
N SER A 72 -2.29 5.83 -1.16
CA SER A 72 -1.19 4.92 -1.50
C SER A 72 -0.15 5.64 -2.33
N TYR A 73 1.09 5.21 -2.20
CA TYR A 73 2.20 5.73 -2.96
C TYR A 73 3.15 4.61 -3.33
N TYR A 74 3.69 4.63 -4.56
CA TYR A 74 4.84 3.84 -4.96
C TYR A 74 5.57 4.45 -6.15
N GLU A 75 6.78 3.96 -6.39
CA GLU A 75 7.62 4.34 -7.50
C GLU A 75 7.83 3.19 -8.48
N LEU A 76 8.00 3.52 -9.77
CA LEU A 76 8.37 2.60 -10.83
C LEU A 76 9.76 2.95 -11.43
N PRO A 77 10.52 1.94 -11.92
CA PRO A 77 10.25 0.50 -11.81
C PRO A 77 10.24 0.02 -10.35
N ALA A 78 9.46 -1.03 -10.07
CA ALA A 78 9.38 -1.60 -8.73
C ALA A 78 10.70 -2.29 -8.36
N SER A 79 11.12 -2.14 -7.11
CA SER A 79 12.29 -2.81 -6.55
C SER A 79 11.94 -3.39 -5.19
N VAL A 80 12.64 -4.45 -4.78
CA VAL A 80 12.60 -5.01 -3.42
C VAL A 80 14.00 -4.90 -2.82
N ASN A 81 14.11 -4.80 -1.50
CA ASN A 81 15.41 -4.79 -0.84
C ASN A 81 16.03 -6.20 -0.85
N ASP A 82 17.35 -6.22 -0.89
CA ASP A 82 18.17 -7.41 -0.70
C ASP A 82 19.29 -7.10 0.32
N PRO A 83 19.32 -7.75 1.49
CA PRO A 83 18.37 -8.76 1.96
C PRO A 83 17.01 -8.16 2.36
N LYS A 84 15.95 -8.96 2.20
CA LYS A 84 14.62 -8.62 2.72
C LYS A 84 14.62 -8.61 4.25
N ARG A 85 13.82 -7.73 4.86
CA ARG A 85 13.60 -7.77 6.32
C ARG A 85 12.88 -9.08 6.71
N ILE A 86 13.12 -9.52 7.93
CA ILE A 86 12.34 -10.62 8.53
C ILE A 86 11.05 -10.02 9.10
N GLY A 87 9.92 -10.62 8.74
CA GLY A 87 8.61 -10.25 9.25
C GLY A 87 8.39 -10.73 10.68
N LYS A 88 7.39 -10.16 11.37
CA LYS A 88 7.10 -10.50 12.78
C LYS A 88 6.16 -11.68 12.96
N LEU A 89 5.55 -12.18 11.89
CA LEU A 89 4.55 -13.25 11.94
C LEU A 89 5.07 -14.50 11.24
N GLU A 90 4.94 -15.65 11.89
CA GLU A 90 5.26 -16.98 11.32
C GLU A 90 4.00 -17.70 10.79
N THR A 91 2.84 -17.05 10.89
CA THR A 91 1.56 -17.59 10.44
C THR A 91 1.47 -17.64 8.91
N LYS A 92 0.39 -18.24 8.40
CA LYS A 92 0.06 -18.26 6.96
C LYS A 92 -1.42 -17.96 6.76
N LEU A 93 -1.86 -16.82 7.27
CA LEU A 93 -3.26 -16.38 7.28
C LEU A 93 -3.54 -15.28 6.26
N SER A 94 -2.52 -14.76 5.57
CA SER A 94 -2.72 -13.82 4.46
C SER A 94 -3.63 -14.44 3.38
N PRO A 95 -4.64 -13.73 2.89
CA PRO A 95 -5.57 -14.27 1.91
C PRO A 95 -4.90 -14.66 0.59
N GLY A 96 -5.21 -15.85 0.08
CA GLY A 96 -4.76 -16.25 -1.26
C GLY A 96 -5.39 -15.43 -2.40
N SER A 97 -6.62 -14.96 -2.22
CA SER A 97 -7.31 -14.06 -3.16
C SER A 97 -7.43 -12.65 -2.56
N TRP A 98 -6.33 -11.91 -2.59
CA TRP A 98 -6.25 -10.57 -2.00
C TRP A 98 -7.34 -9.63 -2.53
N HIS A 99 -7.51 -9.56 -3.85
CA HIS A 99 -8.49 -8.71 -4.51
C HIS A 99 -9.92 -8.96 -4.02
N ALA A 100 -10.33 -10.24 -3.92
CA ALA A 100 -11.68 -10.60 -3.48
C ALA A 100 -11.95 -10.22 -2.01
N VAL A 101 -10.94 -10.29 -1.15
CA VAL A 101 -11.06 -9.88 0.27
C VAL A 101 -11.02 -8.36 0.40
N MET A 102 -10.21 -7.65 -0.39
CA MET A 102 -10.07 -6.20 -0.29
C MET A 102 -11.23 -5.43 -0.93
N GLN A 103 -11.73 -5.87 -2.08
CA GLN A 103 -12.77 -5.16 -2.84
C GLN A 103 -13.98 -4.69 -1.99
N PRO A 104 -14.56 -5.49 -1.08
CA PRO A 104 -15.70 -5.07 -0.25
C PRO A 104 -15.43 -3.89 0.68
N HIS A 105 -14.16 -3.64 1.04
CA HIS A 105 -13.76 -2.59 1.99
C HIS A 105 -13.98 -1.18 1.41
N PHE A 106 -13.96 -1.05 0.08
CA PHE A 106 -13.97 0.23 -0.59
C PHE A 106 -15.38 0.76 -0.87
N GLU A 107 -15.52 2.07 -0.85
CA GLU A 107 -16.64 2.81 -1.44
C GLU A 107 -16.21 3.32 -2.83
N PRO A 108 -16.76 2.77 -3.93
CA PRO A 108 -16.34 3.15 -5.29
C PRO A 108 -16.58 4.62 -5.58
N TRP A 109 -15.69 5.28 -6.33
CA TRP A 109 -15.89 6.64 -6.84
C TRP A 109 -17.04 6.68 -7.84
N GLU A 110 -17.98 7.61 -7.67
CA GLU A 110 -19.10 7.78 -8.59
C GLU A 110 -18.61 8.33 -9.94
N GLY A 111 -19.01 7.70 -11.04
CA GLY A 111 -18.68 8.15 -12.39
C GLY A 111 -17.21 7.96 -12.81
N ALA A 112 -16.39 7.28 -12.00
CA ALA A 112 -15.03 6.93 -12.38
C ALA A 112 -15.00 5.78 -13.42
N PRO A 113 -13.99 5.73 -14.31
CA PRO A 113 -13.71 4.57 -15.14
C PRO A 113 -13.60 3.28 -14.33
N GLU A 114 -13.91 2.12 -14.92
CA GLU A 114 -13.95 0.84 -14.22
C GLU A 114 -12.60 0.47 -13.58
N ASP A 115 -11.48 0.80 -14.22
CA ASP A 115 -10.12 0.59 -13.74
C ASP A 115 -9.69 1.56 -12.62
N GLN A 116 -10.43 2.65 -12.41
CA GLN A 116 -10.19 3.67 -11.38
C GLN A 116 -11.33 3.78 -10.37
N CYS A 117 -12.29 2.84 -10.43
CA CYS A 117 -13.50 2.92 -9.61
C CYS A 117 -13.20 2.83 -8.11
N LEU A 118 -12.08 2.20 -7.71
CA LEU A 118 -11.66 2.11 -6.31
C LEU A 118 -10.49 3.04 -5.99
N TRP A 119 -9.40 2.90 -6.74
CA TRP A 119 -8.20 3.72 -6.60
C TRP A 119 -8.14 4.74 -7.73
N SER A 120 -8.28 6.01 -7.39
CA SER A 120 -8.13 7.12 -8.33
C SER A 120 -6.71 7.65 -8.25
N ARG A 121 -6.01 7.66 -9.39
CA ARG A 121 -4.65 8.18 -9.49
C ARG A 121 -4.65 9.69 -9.31
N MET A 122 -3.73 10.20 -8.51
CA MET A 122 -3.51 11.62 -8.29
C MET A 122 -2.57 12.22 -9.33
N GLU A 123 -2.72 13.51 -9.58
CA GLU A 123 -1.75 14.29 -10.34
C GLU A 123 -0.49 14.55 -9.50
N LEU A 124 0.67 14.33 -10.10
CA LEU A 124 1.97 14.68 -9.50
C LEU A 124 2.24 16.16 -9.74
N LEU A 125 2.30 16.94 -8.67
CA LEU A 125 2.73 18.34 -8.71
C LEU A 125 4.25 18.39 -8.44
N LEU A 126 5.02 18.90 -9.40
CA LEU A 126 6.48 19.07 -9.33
C LEU A 126 6.87 20.52 -9.05
#